data_AF-A0A679J961-F1
#
_entry.id   AF-A0A679J961-F1
#
_cell.length_a   1.000
_cell.length_b   1.000
_cell.length_c   1.000
_cell.angle_alpha   90.00
_cell.angle_beta   90.00
_cell.angle_gamma   90.00
#
_symmetry.space_group_name_H-M   'P 1'
#
loop_
_entity.id
_entity.type
_entity.pdbx_description
1 polymer ?
#
loop_
_entity_poly.entity_id
_entity_poly.type
_entity_poly.pdbx_seq_one_letter_code
_entity_poly.pdbx_strand_id
1 'polypeptide(L)'
;MQENRDPAFAAWVAAESAAYTAIHSLHQFTCGGRKQASAAQIEKIAMLRVEAAARFAELQGKFVAPTSTVVHIGTKRPAKEPVRPIMVAARAVQRLSSQAPAA
;
A
#
# COMPACT_ATOMS: atom_id res chain seq x y z
N MET A 1 -11.84 -12.52 33.61
CA MET A 1 -11.31 -11.17 33.34
C MET A 1 -12.18 -10.56 32.25
N GLN A 2 -13.13 -9.69 32.59
CA GLN A 2 -13.81 -8.89 31.57
C GLN A 2 -12.89 -7.72 31.27
N GLU A 3 -12.07 -7.86 30.23
CA GLU A 3 -11.38 -6.71 29.65
C GLU A 3 -12.46 -5.72 29.22
N ASN A 4 -12.46 -4.57 29.88
CA ASN A 4 -13.25 -3.41 29.54
C ASN A 4 -12.76 -2.88 28.17
N ARG A 5 -13.08 -3.63 27.11
CA ARG A 5 -12.74 -3.25 25.74
C ARG A 5 -13.65 -2.10 25.39
N ASP A 6 -13.06 -0.93 25.17
CA ASP A 6 -13.75 0.22 24.62
C ASP A 6 -14.63 -0.24 23.45
N PRO A 7 -15.97 -0.07 23.53
CA PRO A 7 -16.88 -0.52 22.49
C PRO A 7 -16.57 0.13 21.14
N ALA A 8 -15.99 1.34 21.13
CA ALA A 8 -15.56 2.01 19.90
C ALA A 8 -14.37 1.28 19.26
N PHE A 9 -13.40 0.89 20.07
CA PHE A 9 -12.25 0.11 19.62
C PHE A 9 -12.70 -1.26 19.09
N ALA A 10 -13.59 -1.95 19.80
CA ALA A 10 -14.15 -3.22 19.36
C ALA A 10 -14.91 -3.08 18.02
N ALA A 11 -15.70 -2.03 17.85
CA ALA A 11 -16.42 -1.75 16.61
C ALA A 11 -15.47 -1.46 15.44
N TRP A 12 -14.41 -0.68 15.67
CA TRP A 12 -13.38 -0.43 14.66
C TRP A 12 -12.65 -1.72 14.26
N VAL A 13 -12.20 -2.51 15.23
CA VAL A 13 -11.53 -3.80 14.96
C VAL A 13 -12.43 -4.75 14.17
N ALA A 14 -13.72 -4.82 14.50
CA ALA A 14 -14.68 -5.63 13.75
C ALA A 14 -14.81 -5.17 12.29
N ALA A 15 -14.88 -3.85 12.07
CA ALA A 15 -14.95 -3.25 10.73
C ALA A 15 -13.69 -3.53 9.90
N GLU A 16 -12.51 -3.33 10.51
CA GLU A 16 -11.22 -3.56 9.86
C GLU A 16 -11.03 -5.05 9.53
N SER A 17 -11.44 -5.94 10.45
CA SER A 17 -11.41 -7.38 10.22
C SER A 17 -12.32 -7.79 9.05
N ALA A 18 -13.53 -7.23 8.97
CA ALA A 18 -14.45 -7.50 7.88
C ALA A 18 -13.89 -7.05 6.52
N ALA A 19 -13.28 -5.86 6.45
CA ALA A 19 -12.63 -5.36 5.24
C ALA A 19 -11.42 -6.23 4.83
N TYR A 20 -10.59 -6.62 5.80
CA TYR A 20 -9.45 -7.49 5.57
C TYR A 20 -9.87 -8.87 5.06
N THR A 21 -10.84 -9.51 5.71
CA THR A 21 -11.36 -10.81 5.28
C THR A 21 -11.94 -10.75 3.87
N ALA A 22 -12.69 -9.69 3.54
CA ALA A 22 -13.24 -9.53 2.20
C ALA A 22 -12.15 -9.40 1.12
N ILE A 23 -11.07 -8.65 1.39
CA ILE A 23 -9.92 -8.54 0.50
C ILE A 23 -9.19 -9.88 0.38
N HIS A 24 -8.98 -10.58 1.50
CA HIS A 24 -8.34 -11.89 1.49
C HIS A 24 -9.15 -12.88 0.64
N SER A 25 -10.47 -12.95 0.84
CA SER A 25 -11.36 -13.77 0.03
C SER A 25 -11.32 -13.38 -1.45
N LEU A 26 -11.27 -12.09 -1.77
CA LEU A 26 -11.15 -11.64 -3.16
C LEU A 26 -9.81 -12.06 -3.76
N HIS A 27 -8.71 -11.95 -3.02
CA HIS A 27 -7.39 -12.38 -3.46
C HIS A 27 -7.36 -13.89 -3.75
N GLN A 28 -7.96 -14.70 -2.86
CA GLN A 28 -8.09 -16.14 -3.06
C GLN A 28 -8.93 -16.46 -4.30
N PHE A 29 -10.11 -15.84 -4.43
CA PHE A 29 -11.00 -16.04 -5.56
C PHE A 29 -10.35 -15.68 -6.90
N THR A 30 -9.67 -14.53 -6.94
CA THR A 30 -8.98 -14.06 -8.14
C THR A 30 -7.66 -14.81 -8.41
N CYS A 31 -7.26 -15.71 -7.51
CA CYS A 31 -5.97 -16.38 -7.53
C CYS A 31 -4.80 -15.39 -7.66
N GLY A 32 -4.85 -14.30 -6.89
CA GLY A 32 -3.88 -13.21 -6.95
C GLY A 32 -4.00 -12.32 -8.20
N GLY A 33 -5.22 -12.13 -8.74
CA GLY A 33 -5.47 -11.28 -9.90
C GLY A 33 -5.43 -11.98 -11.26
N ARG A 34 -5.31 -13.31 -11.29
CA ARG A 34 -5.43 -14.11 -12.53
C ARG A 34 -6.86 -14.21 -13.06
N LYS A 35 -7.86 -14.04 -12.19
CA LYS A 35 -9.28 -13.93 -12.58
C LYS A 35 -9.80 -12.54 -12.29
N GLN A 36 -10.74 -12.08 -13.11
CA GLN A 36 -11.36 -10.77 -12.94
C GLN A 36 -12.31 -10.75 -11.74
N ALA A 37 -12.18 -9.73 -10.91
CA ALA A 37 -13.12 -9.43 -9.83
C ALA A 37 -14.38 -8.76 -10.41
N SER A 38 -15.55 -9.07 -9.86
CA SER A 38 -16.77 -8.33 -10.23
C SER A 38 -16.75 -6.91 -9.65
N ALA A 39 -17.36 -5.97 -10.36
CA ALA A 39 -17.49 -4.59 -9.88
C ALA A 39 -18.21 -4.52 -8.52
N ALA A 40 -19.26 -5.33 -8.34
CA ALA A 40 -20.01 -5.41 -7.08
C ALA A 40 -19.15 -5.89 -5.89
N GLN A 41 -18.22 -6.82 -6.10
CA GLN A 41 -17.29 -7.24 -5.04
C GLN A 41 -16.31 -6.13 -4.67
N ILE A 42 -15.79 -5.40 -5.67
CA ILE A 42 -14.89 -4.27 -5.44
C ILE A 42 -15.62 -3.15 -4.68
N GLU A 43 -16.84 -2.83 -5.10
CA GLU A 43 -17.69 -1.83 -4.44
C GLU A 43 -17.99 -2.21 -2.98
N LYS A 44 -18.33 -3.47 -2.71
CA LYS A 44 -18.53 -3.96 -1.35
C LYS A 44 -17.28 -3.77 -0.48
N ILE A 45 -16.09 -4.09 -0.99
CA ILE A 45 -14.83 -3.88 -0.26
C ILE A 45 -14.59 -2.38 -0.01
N ALA A 46 -14.88 -1.53 -0.99
CA ALA A 46 -14.76 -0.08 -0.84
C ALA A 46 -15.67 0.43 0.29
N MET A 47 -16.92 -0.02 0.34
CA MET A 47 -17.84 0.34 1.43
C MET A 47 -17.32 -0.10 2.80
N LEU A 48 -16.82 -1.34 2.93
CA LEU A 48 -16.25 -1.84 4.18
C LEU A 48 -15.03 -1.02 4.62
N ARG A 49 -14.21 -0.56 3.67
CA ARG A 49 -13.04 0.31 3.95
C ARG A 49 -13.47 1.70 4.40
N VAL A 50 -14.50 2.28 3.80
CA VAL A 50 -15.09 3.56 4.23
C VAL A 50 -15.64 3.43 5.66
N GLU A 51 -16.37 2.36 5.95
CA GLU A 51 -16.93 2.08 7.27
C GLU A 51 -15.84 1.91 8.34
N ALA A 52 -14.77 1.17 8.03
CA ALA A 52 -13.62 1.02 8.92
C ALA A 52 -12.93 2.36 9.18
N ALA A 53 -12.74 3.19 8.15
CA ALA A 53 -12.17 4.53 8.28
C ALA A 53 -13.06 5.47 9.11
N ALA A 54 -14.38 5.42 8.94
CA ALA A 54 -15.32 6.21 9.73
C ALA A 54 -15.25 5.83 11.21
N ARG A 55 -15.28 4.54 11.54
CA ARG A 55 -15.12 4.05 12.92
C ARG A 55 -13.76 4.38 13.52
N PHE A 56 -12.71 4.36 12.69
CA PHE A 56 -11.38 4.80 13.12
C PHE A 56 -11.36 6.29 13.43
N ALA A 57 -12.01 7.12 12.61
CA ALA A 57 -12.14 8.55 12.85
C ALA A 57 -12.96 8.85 14.11
N GLU A 58 -14.03 8.09 14.38
CA GLU A 58 -14.79 8.18 15.63
C GLU A 58 -13.93 7.79 16.84
N LEU A 59 -13.16 6.71 16.73
CA LEU A 59 -12.21 6.29 17.75
C LEU A 59 -11.17 7.38 18.00
N GLN A 60 -10.56 7.92 16.95
CA GLN A 60 -9.62 9.05 17.06
C GLN A 60 -10.28 10.30 17.63
N GLY A 61 -11.51 10.63 17.26
CA GLY A 61 -12.25 11.77 17.79
C GLY A 61 -12.57 11.64 19.29
N LYS A 62 -12.67 10.40 19.80
CA LYS A 62 -12.72 10.13 21.25
C LYS A 62 -11.36 10.35 21.93
N PHE A 63 -10.25 10.10 21.23
CA PHE A 63 -8.89 10.34 21.73
C PHE A 63 -8.39 11.78 21.48
N VAL A 64 -8.99 12.49 20.54
CA VAL A 64 -8.61 13.83 20.05
C VAL A 64 -9.89 14.64 19.81
N ALA A 65 -10.32 15.39 20.82
CA ALA A 65 -11.29 16.47 20.60
C ALA A 65 -10.74 17.48 19.57
N PRO A 66 -11.61 18.19 18.83
CA PRO A 66 -11.64 18.19 17.37
C PRO A 66 -10.50 19.01 16.73
N THR A 67 -9.95 18.49 15.65
CA THR A 67 -9.46 19.36 14.57
C THR A 67 -9.81 18.72 13.23
N SER A 68 -10.84 19.28 12.60
CA SER A 68 -11.22 18.95 11.24
C SER A 68 -10.03 19.16 10.30
N THR A 69 -9.61 18.11 9.60
CA THR A 69 -8.96 18.28 8.30
C THR A 69 -9.35 17.10 7.42
N VAL A 70 -10.41 17.31 6.63
CA VAL A 70 -10.73 16.48 5.47
C VAL A 70 -9.61 16.69 4.46
N VAL A 71 -8.68 15.74 4.36
CA VAL A 71 -7.72 15.72 3.25
C VAL A 71 -8.36 14.96 2.10
N HIS A 72 -8.91 15.72 1.14
CA HIS A 72 -9.21 15.24 -0.20
C HIS A 72 -7.90 14.80 -0.87
N ILE A 73 -7.59 13.50 -0.87
CA ILE A 73 -6.54 12.97 -1.74
C ILE A 73 -7.16 12.83 -3.13
N GLY A 74 -7.21 13.96 -3.84
CA GLY A 74 -7.43 13.98 -5.27
C GLY A 74 -6.38 13.12 -5.97
N THR A 75 -6.84 12.23 -6.83
CA THR A 75 -6.02 11.38 -7.69
C THR A 75 -5.27 12.20 -8.75
N LYS A 76 -4.23 12.94 -8.34
CA LYS A 76 -3.21 13.39 -9.29
C LYS A 76 -2.29 12.21 -9.60
N ARG A 77 -2.62 11.51 -10.69
CA ARG A 77 -1.74 10.55 -11.39
C ARG A 77 -0.36 11.22 -11.58
N PRO A 78 0.74 10.68 -11.04
CA PRO A 78 2.05 11.23 -11.34
C PRO A 78 2.35 10.99 -12.83
N ALA A 79 2.71 12.06 -13.52
CA ALA A 79 3.13 12.02 -14.92
C ALA A 79 4.35 11.10 -15.08
N LYS A 80 4.40 10.36 -16.19
CA LYS A 80 5.52 9.49 -16.58
C LYS A 80 6.82 10.29 -16.57
N GLU A 81 7.71 9.98 -15.63
CA GLU A 81 9.10 10.43 -15.67
C GLU A 81 9.88 9.47 -16.61
N PRO A 82 10.60 9.99 -17.63
CA PRO A 82 11.40 9.13 -18.51
C PRO A 82 12.64 8.63 -17.76
N VAL A 83 12.75 7.32 -17.60
CA VAL A 83 13.93 6.64 -17.04
C VAL A 83 15.15 6.98 -17.91
N ARG A 84 16.11 7.72 -17.35
CA ARG A 84 17.41 7.92 -18.00
C ARG A 84 18.27 6.67 -17.78
N PRO A 85 18.93 6.12 -18.80
CA PRO A 85 19.83 4.99 -18.62
C PRO A 85 21.03 5.42 -17.78
N ILE A 86 21.28 4.68 -16.70
CA ILE A 86 22.51 4.79 -15.91
C ILE A 86 23.65 4.26 -16.79
N MET A 87 24.45 5.16 -17.36
CA MET A 87 25.74 4.78 -17.95
C MET A 87 26.69 4.39 -16.82
N VAL A 88 26.94 3.09 -16.68
CA VAL A 88 28.07 2.59 -15.89
C VAL A 88 29.35 2.92 -16.66
N ALA A 89 30.12 3.89 -16.15
CA ALA A 89 31.43 4.21 -16.70
C ALA A 89 32.38 3.02 -16.46
N ALA A 90 32.70 2.29 -17.52
CA ALA A 90 33.78 1.31 -17.51
C ALA A 90 35.12 2.04 -17.35
N ARG A 91 35.69 2.00 -16.16
CA ARG A 91 37.02 2.57 -15.89
C ARG A 91 38.06 1.58 -16.39
N ALA A 92 38.61 1.87 -17.57
CA ALA A 92 39.77 1.18 -18.13
C ALA A 92 41.00 1.39 -17.22
N VAL A 93 41.64 0.30 -16.80
CA VAL A 93 42.99 0.32 -16.25
C VAL A 93 43.90 -0.38 -17.26
N GLN A 94 44.51 0.43 -18.13
CA GLN A 94 45.69 0.03 -18.90
C GLN A 94 46.93 0.32 -18.05
N ARG A 95 47.71 -0.72 -17.75
CA ARG A 95 49.12 -0.55 -17.38
C ARG A 95 49.99 -1.42 -18.30
N LEU A 96 50.52 -0.69 -19.28
CA LEU A 96 51.76 -0.84 -20.04
C LEU A 96 52.38 -2.23 -20.26
N SER A 97 52.45 -2.57 -21.54
CA SER A 97 53.47 -3.41 -22.18
C SER A 97 54.87 -2.79 -22.10
N SER A 98 55.87 -3.62 -21.84
CA SER A 98 57.27 -3.61 -22.34
C SER A 98 57.89 -4.88 -21.71
N GLN A 99 58.53 -5.82 -22.39
CA GLN A 99 59.50 -5.74 -23.48
C GLN A 99 59.79 -7.20 -23.93
N ALA A 100 59.87 -7.49 -25.23
CA ALA A 100 60.51 -8.70 -25.80
C ALA A 100 61.98 -8.36 -26.17
N PRO A 101 62.85 -9.22 -26.77
CA PRO A 101 62.77 -10.65 -27.13
C PRO A 101 64.11 -11.44 -26.84
N ALA A 102 64.25 -12.62 -27.49
CA ALA A 102 65.47 -13.44 -27.75
C ALA A 102 65.93 -14.40 -26.62
N ALA A 103 66.34 -15.64 -26.88
CA ALA A 103 66.72 -16.37 -28.10
C ALA A 103 66.34 -17.86 -27.98
#